data_AF-A0A949KCY7-F1
#
_entry.id   AF-A0A949KCY7-F1
#
_cell.length_a   1.000
_cell.length_b   1.000
_cell.length_c   1.000
_cell.angle_alpha   90.00
_cell.angle_beta   90.00
_cell.angle_gamma   90.00
#
_symmetry.space_group_name_H-M   'P 1'
#
loop_
_entity.id
_entity.type
_entity.pdbx_description
1 polymer ?
#
loop_
_entity_poly.entity_id
_entity_poly.type
_entity_poly.pdbx_seq_one_letter_code
_entity_poly.pdbx_strand_id
1 'polypeptide(L)' 'MERILTIIAFIVLCGFLGVLILKLPRLDLGIVIGVTLLMAFYDLFIHRRRSR' A
#
# COMPACT_ATOMS: atom_id res chain seq x y z
N MET A 1 -2.40 11.59 -15.83
CA MET A 1 -3.48 10.90 -15.09
C MET A 1 -2.97 9.70 -14.31
N GLU A 2 -2.15 8.84 -14.91
CA GLU A 2 -1.67 7.60 -14.28
C GLU A 2 -0.99 7.81 -12.92
N ARG A 3 -0.05 8.77 -12.79
CA ARG A 3 0.63 9.03 -11.50
C ARG A 3 -0.31 9.48 -10.38
N ILE A 4 -1.31 10.32 -10.69
CA ILE A 4 -2.27 10.82 -9.70
C ILE A 4 -3.15 9.66 -9.22
N LEU A 5 -3.61 8.82 -10.14
CA LEU A 5 -4.39 7.63 -9.82
C LEU A 5 -3.57 6.66 -8.94
N THR A 6 -2.28 6.45 -9.24
CA THR A 6 -1.43 5.56 -8.43
C THR A 6 -1.22 6.10 -7.02
N ILE A 7 -1.00 7.41 -6.86
CA ILE A 7 -0.87 8.04 -5.53
C ILE A 7 -2.18 7.88 -4.74
N ILE A 8 -3.33 8.15 -5.37
CA ILE A 8 -4.64 8.00 -4.72
C ILE A 8 -4.87 6.55 -4.31
N ALA A 9 -4.61 5.59 -5.20
CA ALA A 9 -4.76 4.16 -4.90
C ALA A 9 -3.88 3.73 -3.72
N PHE A 10 -2.64 4.23 -3.65
CA PHE A 10 -1.73 3.96 -2.54
C PHE A 10 -2.22 4.56 -1.21
N ILE A 11 -2.73 5.80 -1.22
CA ILE A 11 -3.30 6.44 -0.02
C ILE A 11 -4.51 5.64 0.48
N VAL A 12 -5.41 5.23 -0.42
CA VAL A 12 -6.58 4.42 -0.07
C VAL A 12 -6.17 3.06 0.50
N LEU A 13 -5.16 2.40 -0.09
CA LEU A 13 -4.59 1.16 0.43
C LEU A 13 -4.06 1.33 1.85
N CYS A 14 -3.23 2.36 2.08
CA CYS A 14 -2.69 2.71 3.39
C CYS A 14 -3.81 2.97 4.41
N GLY A 15 -4.84 3.74 4.03
CA GLY A 15 -5.96 4.04 4.91
C GLY A 15 -6.73 2.79 5.32
N PHE A 16 -7.05 1.91 4.36
CA PHE A 16 -7.75 0.66 4.63
C PHE A 16 -6.93 -0.27 5.54
N LEU A 17 -5.65 -0.47 5.24
CA LEU A 17 -4.76 -1.31 6.06
C LEU A 17 -4.55 -0.73 7.46
N GLY A 18 -4.44 0.60 7.59
CA GLY A 18 -4.33 1.27 8.88
C GLY A 18 -5.56 1.05 9.76
N VAL A 19 -6.76 1.19 9.18
CA VAL A 19 -8.02 0.89 9.89
C VAL A 19 -8.07 -0.57 10.31
N LEU A 20 -7.60 -1.49 9.45
CA LEU A 20 -7.60 -2.92 9.73
C LEU A 20 -6.70 -3.26 10.94
N ILE A 21 -5.49 -2.67 11.04
CA ILE A 21 -4.60 -2.85 12.20
C ILE A 21 -5.25 -2.30 13.48
N LEU A 22 -5.87 -1.12 13.42
CA LEU A 22 -6.49 -0.51 14.59
C LEU A 22 -7.69 -1.30 15.11
N LYS A 23 -8.48 -1.88 14.21
CA LYS A 23 -9.68 -2.64 14.56
C LYS A 23 -9.38 -4.09 14.98
N LEU A 24 -8.33 -4.67 14.40
CA LEU A 24 -7.90 -6.06 14.63
C LEU A 24 -6.41 -6.09 14.95
N PRO A 25 -6.02 -5.75 16.20
CA PRO A 25 -4.61 -5.71 16.61
C PRO A 25 -4.06 -7.13 16.82
N ARG A 26 -3.79 -7.83 15.71
CA ARG A 26 -3.06 -9.10 15.70
C ARG A 26 -1.66 -8.89 15.15
N LEU A 27 -0.66 -9.44 15.85
CA LEU A 27 0.75 -9.32 15.46
C LEU A 27 1.02 -9.89 14.06
N ASP A 28 0.49 -11.09 13.76
CA ASP A 28 0.56 -11.69 12.42
C ASP A 28 0.02 -10.75 11.33
N LEU A 29 -1.10 -10.09 11.61
CA LEU A 29 -1.73 -9.19 10.65
C LEU A 29 -0.86 -7.96 10.41
N GLY A 30 -0.27 -7.39 11.47
CA GLY A 30 0.65 -6.26 11.36
C GLY A 30 1.88 -6.57 10.50
N ILE A 31 2.44 -7.78 10.63
CA ILE A 31 3.60 -8.22 9.85
C ILE A 31 3.23 -8.35 8.37
N VAL A 32 2.13 -9.04 8.04
CA VAL A 32 1.67 -9.21 6.65
C VAL A 32 1.36 -7.86 6.01
N ILE A 33 0.70 -6.97 6.76
CA ILE A 33 0.38 -5.61 6.31
C ILE A 33 1.66 -4.80 6.08
N GLY A 34 2.63 -4.89 6.98
CA GLY A 34 3.93 -4.22 6.83
C GLY A 34 4.67 -4.66 5.57
N VAL A 35 4.74 -5.97 5.31
CA VAL A 35 5.34 -6.51 4.08
C VAL A 35 4.58 -6.03 2.83
N THR A 36 3.24 -6.05 2.89
CA THR A 36 2.39 -5.59 1.79
C THR A 36 2.65 -4.11 1.47
N LEU A 37 2.73 -3.25 2.49
CA LEU A 37 3.04 -1.83 2.31
C LEU A 37 4.45 -1.62 1.76
N LEU A 38 5.43 -2.38 2.25
CA LEU A 38 6.81 -2.30 1.76
C LEU A 38 6.87 -2.62 0.26
N MET A 39 6.17 -3.67 -0.16
CA MET A 39 6.13 -4.11 -1.55
C MET A 39 5.34 -3.14 -2.44
N ALA A 40 4.21 -2.61 -1.95
CA ALA A 40 3.44 -1.59 -2.66
C ALA A 40 4.22 -0.26 -2.79
N PHE A 41 4.98 0.10 -1.77
CA PHE A 41 5.86 1.28 -1.81
C PHE A 41 7.01 1.07 -2.80
N TYR A 42 7.58 -0.13 -2.84
CA TYR A 42 8.58 -0.52 -3.84
C TYR A 42 8.00 -0.44 -5.27
N ASP A 43 6.79 -0.93 -5.49
CA ASP A 43 6.10 -0.81 -6.77
C ASP A 43 5.91 0.67 -7.17
N LEU A 44 5.49 1.52 -6.23
CA LEU A 44 5.29 2.94 -6.47
C LEU A 44 6.59 3.70 -6.80
N PHE A 45 7.69 3.37 -6.13
CA PHE A 45 8.94 4.14 -6.21
C PHE A 45 9.90 3.61 -7.28
N ILE A 46 9.98 2.28 -7.45
CA ILE A 46 10.92 1.61 -8.36
C ILE A 46 10.24 1.09 -9.62
N HIS A 47 9.01 0.61 -9.54
CA HIS A 47 8.28 0.17 -10.71
C HIS A 47 7.68 1.39 -11.44
N ARG A 48 8.53 2.12 -12.18
CA ARG A 48 8.01 2.99 -13.24
C ARG A 48 7.28 2.09 -14.24
N ARG A 49 5.95 1.98 -14.12
CA ARG A 49 5.12 1.45 -15.20
C ARG A 49 5.49 2.21 -16.47
N ARG A 50 6.21 1.52 -17.34
CA ARG A 50 6.40 1.94 -18.72
C ARG A 50 5.07 1.69 -19.41
N SER A 51 4.12 2.61 -19.20
CA SER A 51 2.86 2.64 -19.92
C SER A 51 3.23 2.79 -21.40
N ARG A 52 2.98 1.73 -22.16
CA ARG A 52 3.24 1.61 -23.60
C ARG A 52 1.90 1.60 -24.30
#